data_AF-A0AAN8I3K2-F1
#
_entry.id   AF-A0AAN8I3K2-F1
#
_cell.length_a   1.000
_cell.length_b   1.000
_cell.length_c   1.000
_cell.angle_alpha   90.00
_cell.angle_beta   90.00
_cell.angle_gamma   90.00
#
_symmetry.space_group_name_H-M   'P 1'
#
loop_
_entity.id
_entity.type
_entity.pdbx_description
1 polymer ?
#
loop_
_entity_poly.entity_id
_entity_poly.type
_entity_poly.pdbx_seq_one_letter_code
_entity_poly.pdbx_strand_id
1 'polypeptide(L)'
;MAQSDTSQLLNEIYTQRRDNPLNILSLAEPILAPETQFQSHPLSQSQNGSSRDSPDHQNATLSPLTLSADLQHYRHLFSKLRFSYLEQVTKEKYIRSVAGEPPILATSEENAALEDRLAVMKSELKAKKLGVEALVQEMEDLAREIAEKYDGVNASVALLETLPGEVESLESEVEELRRQLAEKEGEVERSEDPRMNLSLEETDRLLQEQRRKNEDLARQISEVEKEMPGKVRDCEKAERELEEIEKRRNEITKLVRDAQRTKEQGGRDLLEEQGRWYKSSEIVLKGLLGV
;
A
#
# COMPACT_ATOMS: atom_id res chain seq x y z
N MET A 1 1.98 -4.53 -23.13
CA MET A 1 3.18 -5.40 -23.05
C MET A 1 3.28 -6.05 -21.67
N ALA A 2 3.15 -5.34 -20.54
CA ALA A 2 3.23 -5.98 -19.21
C ALA A 2 2.15 -7.06 -18.91
N GLN A 3 0.92 -6.91 -19.41
CA GLN A 3 -0.17 -7.90 -19.23
C GLN A 3 0.05 -9.20 -20.03
N SER A 4 0.66 -9.10 -21.23
CA SER A 4 1.01 -10.30 -22.00
C SER A 4 2.10 -11.10 -21.31
N ASP A 5 3.03 -10.41 -20.64
CA ASP A 5 4.18 -11.04 -20.01
C ASP A 5 3.77 -11.74 -18.70
N THR A 6 2.87 -11.13 -17.91
CA THR A 6 2.32 -11.74 -16.68
C THR A 6 1.43 -12.95 -16.96
N SER A 7 0.55 -12.87 -17.97
CA SER A 7 -0.29 -14.00 -18.37
C SER A 7 0.50 -15.14 -19.01
N GLN A 8 1.58 -14.85 -19.75
CA GLN A 8 2.50 -15.87 -20.26
C GLN A 8 3.23 -16.60 -19.13
N LEU A 9 3.76 -15.85 -18.15
CA LEU A 9 4.45 -16.41 -17.00
C LEU A 9 3.54 -17.27 -16.12
N LEU A 10 2.29 -16.84 -15.92
CA LEU A 10 1.29 -17.62 -15.20
C LEU A 10 0.96 -18.94 -15.91
N ASN A 11 0.80 -18.91 -17.24
CA ASN A 11 0.62 -20.13 -18.04
C ASN A 11 1.84 -21.06 -17.97
N GLU A 12 3.05 -20.51 -18.00
CA GLU A 12 4.28 -21.28 -17.87
C GLU A 12 4.34 -21.99 -16.50
N ILE A 13 4.03 -21.29 -15.41
CA ILE A 13 3.93 -21.88 -14.07
C ILE A 13 2.88 -23.00 -14.02
N TYR A 14 1.71 -22.79 -14.62
CA TYR A 14 0.67 -23.82 -14.68
C TYR A 14 1.09 -25.05 -15.49
N THR A 15 1.83 -24.87 -16.59
CA THR A 15 2.38 -26.01 -17.36
C THR A 15 3.42 -26.78 -16.55
N GLN A 16 4.36 -26.09 -15.90
CA GLN A 16 5.38 -26.73 -15.06
C GLN A 16 4.77 -27.49 -13.87
N ARG A 17 3.71 -26.94 -13.24
CA ARG A 17 2.98 -27.61 -12.16
C ARG A 17 2.23 -28.86 -12.63
N ARG A 18 1.73 -28.84 -13.86
CA ARG A 18 1.03 -29.98 -14.46
C ARG A 18 2.00 -31.10 -14.82
N ASP A 19 3.18 -30.75 -15.32
CA ASP A 19 4.22 -31.71 -15.71
C ASP A 19 4.89 -32.34 -14.47
N ASN A 20 4.97 -31.61 -13.36
CA ASN A 20 5.55 -32.07 -12.10
C ASN A 20 4.55 -32.02 -10.93
N PRO A 21 3.60 -32.98 -10.84
CA PRO A 21 2.67 -33.02 -9.72
C PRO A 21 3.40 -33.44 -8.43
N LEU A 22 3.58 -32.48 -7.52
CA LEU A 22 4.02 -32.71 -6.15
C LEU A 22 2.90 -33.37 -5.33
N ASN A 23 2.59 -34.63 -5.65
CA ASN A 23 1.63 -35.42 -4.89
C ASN A 23 2.38 -36.46 -4.06
N ILE A 24 1.99 -36.65 -2.80
CA ILE A 24 2.69 -37.56 -1.89
C ILE A 24 2.74 -38.98 -2.48
N LEU A 25 1.71 -39.36 -3.24
CA LEU A 25 1.64 -40.65 -3.92
C LEU A 25 2.64 -40.80 -5.09
N SER A 26 2.87 -39.74 -5.89
CA SER A 26 3.85 -39.79 -7.00
C SER A 26 5.30 -39.74 -6.48
N LEU A 27 5.53 -39.06 -5.36
CA LEU A 27 6.84 -39.01 -4.70
C LEU A 27 7.16 -40.30 -3.92
N ALA A 28 6.15 -41.00 -3.42
CA ALA A 28 6.32 -42.25 -2.68
C ALA A 28 6.42 -43.49 -3.58
N GLU A 29 5.91 -43.45 -4.81
CA GLU A 29 6.00 -44.53 -5.79
C GLU A 29 7.43 -45.08 -6.02
N PRO A 30 8.48 -44.26 -6.20
CA PRO A 30 9.85 -44.76 -6.33
C PRO A 30 10.44 -45.34 -5.04
N ILE A 31 9.89 -44.99 -3.87
CA ILE A 31 10.33 -45.52 -2.57
C ILE A 31 9.62 -46.84 -2.26
N LEU A 32 8.36 -46.97 -2.68
CA LEU A 32 7.54 -48.17 -2.48
C LEU A 32 7.70 -49.23 -3.57
N ALA A 33 8.28 -48.90 -4.73
CA ALA A 33 8.63 -49.90 -5.73
C ALA A 33 9.81 -50.74 -5.22
N PRO A 34 9.61 -52.01 -4.79
CA PRO A 34 10.74 -52.85 -4.49
C PRO A 34 11.47 -53.11 -5.80
N GLU A 35 12.80 -52.94 -5.82
CA GLU A 35 13.65 -53.47 -6.87
C GLU A 35 13.28 -54.95 -7.10
N THR A 36 12.57 -55.24 -8.18
CA THR A 36 12.34 -56.58 -8.69
C THR A 36 13.66 -57.15 -9.22
N GLN A 37 14.55 -57.51 -8.30
CA GLN A 37 15.69 -58.40 -8.54
C GLN A 37 15.64 -59.56 -7.54
N PHE A 38 14.48 -60.22 -7.44
CA PHE A 38 14.43 -61.58 -6.91
C PHE A 38 14.30 -62.54 -8.09
N GLN A 39 15.40 -63.24 -8.33
CA GLN A 39 15.57 -64.32 -9.30
C GLN A 39 14.41 -65.31 -9.22
N SER A 40 13.61 -65.38 -10.28
CA SER A 40 12.67 -66.47 -10.51
C SER A 40 13.45 -67.72 -10.93
N HIS A 41 13.73 -68.61 -9.96
CA HIS A 41 14.11 -69.99 -10.27
C HIS A 41 12.88 -70.77 -10.75
N PRO A 42 12.93 -71.43 -11.92
CA PRO A 42 11.83 -72.28 -12.37
C PRO A 42 11.95 -73.67 -11.75
N LEU A 43 11.01 -74.06 -10.88
CA LEU A 43 10.83 -75.46 -10.50
C LEU A 43 9.72 -76.10 -11.34
N SER A 44 10.17 -76.87 -12.32
CA SER A 44 9.70 -78.19 -12.75
C SER A 44 8.22 -78.55 -12.57
N GLN A 45 7.53 -78.59 -13.71
CA GLN A 45 6.40 -79.46 -13.97
C GLN A 45 6.76 -80.92 -13.66
N SER A 46 5.96 -81.56 -12.80
CA SER A 46 5.84 -83.02 -12.75
C SER A 46 4.40 -83.39 -13.06
N GLN A 47 4.19 -83.91 -14.26
CA GLN A 47 3.03 -84.70 -14.62
C GLN A 47 3.17 -86.09 -13.99
N ASN A 48 2.13 -86.56 -13.29
CA ASN A 48 1.57 -87.91 -13.44
C ASN A 48 0.48 -88.19 -12.41
N GLY A 49 -0.54 -88.96 -12.84
CA GLY A 49 -1.31 -89.78 -11.91
C GLY A 49 -2.83 -89.69 -12.02
N SER A 50 -3.39 -89.99 -13.19
CA SER A 50 -4.77 -90.46 -13.31
C SER A 50 -4.95 -91.78 -12.55
N SER A 51 -6.04 -91.95 -11.79
CA SER A 51 -6.96 -93.11 -11.79
C SER A 51 -7.89 -93.10 -10.57
N ARG A 52 -9.20 -93.30 -10.85
CA ARG A 52 -10.23 -94.07 -10.10
C ARG A 52 -10.03 -94.20 -8.58
N ASP A 53 -10.97 -93.84 -7.72
CA ASP A 53 -12.31 -94.44 -7.66
C ASP A 53 -13.22 -93.58 -6.75
N SER A 54 -14.46 -93.31 -7.16
CA SER A 54 -15.46 -92.62 -6.33
C SER A 54 -16.55 -93.61 -5.93
N PRO A 55 -16.79 -93.86 -4.63
CA PRO A 55 -18.05 -94.44 -4.22
C PRO A 55 -19.10 -93.34 -4.10
N ASP A 56 -20.21 -93.58 -4.77
CA ASP A 56 -21.47 -92.83 -4.68
C ASP A 56 -21.88 -92.62 -3.22
N HIS A 57 -21.86 -91.36 -2.76
CA HIS A 57 -22.75 -90.89 -1.71
C HIS A 57 -23.28 -89.51 -2.07
N GLN A 58 -24.40 -89.54 -2.78
CA GLN A 58 -25.53 -88.63 -2.64
C GLN A 58 -25.24 -87.14 -2.90
N ASN A 59 -25.63 -86.75 -4.11
CA ASN A 59 -26.11 -85.41 -4.45
C ASN A 59 -27.23 -84.97 -3.49
N ALA A 60 -26.85 -84.45 -2.32
CA ALA A 60 -27.71 -83.70 -1.42
C ALA A 60 -27.08 -82.32 -1.20
N THR A 61 -27.39 -81.41 -2.12
CA THR A 61 -27.30 -79.95 -1.93
C THR A 61 -25.96 -79.42 -1.39
N LEU A 62 -24.90 -79.47 -2.21
CA LEU A 62 -23.70 -78.65 -1.98
C LEU A 62 -24.02 -77.18 -2.28
N SER A 63 -24.73 -76.52 -1.36
CA SER A 63 -24.83 -75.06 -1.34
C SER A 63 -23.43 -74.47 -1.14
N PRO A 64 -23.03 -73.41 -1.87
CA PRO A 64 -21.71 -72.76 -1.72
C PRO A 64 -21.35 -72.40 -0.27
N LEU A 65 -22.36 -72.18 0.58
CA LEU A 65 -22.21 -71.90 2.02
C LEU A 65 -21.76 -73.11 2.85
N THR A 66 -22.07 -74.34 2.42
CA THR A 66 -21.66 -75.56 3.14
C THR A 66 -20.23 -75.94 2.77
N LEU A 67 -19.85 -75.74 1.51
CA LEU A 67 -18.47 -75.93 1.04
C LEU A 67 -17.51 -74.94 1.70
N SER A 68 -17.91 -73.68 1.87
CA SER A 68 -17.08 -72.68 2.55
C SER A 68 -16.88 -73.00 4.02
N ALA A 69 -17.93 -73.48 4.72
CA ALA A 69 -17.83 -73.94 6.10
C ALA A 69 -16.90 -75.15 6.23
N ASP A 70 -16.97 -76.10 5.31
CA ASP A 70 -16.12 -77.30 5.34
C ASP A 70 -14.65 -76.97 5.03
N LEU A 71 -14.39 -76.08 4.07
CA LEU A 71 -13.03 -75.56 3.82
C LEU A 71 -12.47 -74.79 5.02
N GLN A 72 -13.30 -74.03 5.74
CA GLN A 72 -12.89 -73.37 6.99
C GLN A 72 -12.59 -74.38 8.09
N HIS A 73 -13.40 -75.44 8.22
CA HIS A 73 -13.16 -76.53 9.16
C HIS A 73 -11.84 -77.25 8.87
N TYR A 74 -11.60 -77.66 7.61
CA TYR A 74 -10.33 -78.27 7.21
C TYR A 74 -9.15 -77.33 7.40
N ARG A 75 -9.29 -76.03 7.08
CA ARG A 75 -8.24 -75.04 7.32
C ARG A 75 -7.87 -74.97 8.81
N HIS A 76 -8.87 -74.99 9.68
CA HIS A 76 -8.64 -74.98 11.13
C HIS A 76 -8.03 -76.31 11.62
N LEU A 77 -8.50 -77.46 11.11
CA LEU A 77 -7.96 -78.78 11.42
C LEU A 77 -6.49 -78.90 10.98
N PHE A 78 -6.16 -78.51 9.75
CA PHE A 78 -4.80 -78.51 9.24
C PHE A 78 -3.91 -77.50 9.97
N SER A 79 -4.45 -76.36 10.41
CA SER A 79 -3.70 -75.41 11.25
C SER A 79 -3.37 -76.02 12.62
N LYS A 80 -4.32 -76.72 13.24
CA LYS A 80 -4.11 -77.47 14.49
C LYS A 80 -3.13 -78.62 14.31
N LEU A 81 -3.26 -79.37 13.21
CA LEU A 81 -2.37 -80.48 12.89
C LEU A 81 -0.94 -79.97 12.63
N ARG A 82 -0.81 -78.87 11.89
CA ARG A 82 0.47 -78.20 11.64
C ARG A 82 1.09 -77.72 12.95
N PHE A 83 0.31 -77.07 13.82
CA PHE A 83 0.79 -76.64 15.13
C PHE A 83 1.24 -77.83 15.98
N SER A 84 0.41 -78.87 16.10
CA SER A 84 0.72 -80.09 16.87
C SER A 84 1.95 -80.81 16.33
N TYR A 85 2.12 -80.91 15.01
CA TYR A 85 3.28 -81.53 14.39
C TYR A 85 4.55 -80.71 14.65
N LEU A 86 4.48 -79.39 14.48
CA LEU A 86 5.61 -78.50 14.71
C LEU A 86 6.01 -78.51 16.18
N GLU A 87 5.04 -78.50 17.09
CA GLU A 87 5.26 -78.65 18.53
C GLU A 87 5.88 -80.01 18.85
N GLN A 88 5.40 -81.10 18.25
CA GLN A 88 5.97 -82.43 18.49
C GLN A 88 7.40 -82.55 17.96
N VAL A 89 7.67 -82.10 16.75
CA VAL A 89 9.01 -82.10 16.15
C VAL A 89 9.97 -81.23 16.95
N THR A 90 9.52 -80.09 17.47
CA THR A 90 10.37 -79.22 18.30
C THR A 90 10.61 -79.83 19.68
N LYS A 91 9.60 -80.43 20.31
CA LYS A 91 9.77 -81.21 21.56
C LYS A 91 10.73 -82.38 21.37
N GLU A 92 10.60 -83.14 20.30
CA GLU A 92 11.48 -84.26 19.99
C GLU A 92 12.91 -83.77 19.73
N LYS A 93 13.09 -82.72 18.93
CA LYS A 93 14.41 -82.12 18.68
C LYS A 93 15.05 -81.61 19.98
N TYR A 94 14.26 -81.01 20.86
CA TYR A 94 14.72 -80.55 22.17
C TYR A 94 15.16 -81.73 23.05
N ILE A 95 14.32 -82.74 23.21
CA ILE A 95 14.65 -83.94 23.99
C ILE A 95 15.88 -84.63 23.39
N ARG A 96 15.98 -84.73 22.06
CA ARG A 96 17.15 -85.31 21.38
C ARG A 96 18.42 -84.47 21.60
N SER A 97 18.31 -83.15 21.68
CA SER A 97 19.46 -82.29 21.99
C SER A 97 19.92 -82.39 23.46
N VAL A 98 19.00 -82.65 24.38
CA VAL A 98 19.28 -82.75 25.83
C VAL A 98 19.69 -84.17 26.24
N ALA A 99 19.08 -85.20 25.63
CA ALA A 99 19.23 -86.61 25.99
C ALA A 99 20.05 -87.43 24.96
N GLY A 100 20.42 -86.86 23.82
CA GLY A 100 21.33 -87.51 22.87
C GLY A 100 22.76 -87.55 23.39
N GLU A 101 23.46 -88.66 23.20
CA GLU A 101 24.91 -88.77 23.46
C GLU A 101 25.70 -88.47 22.17
N PRO A 102 26.62 -87.48 22.15
CA PRO A 102 26.89 -86.47 23.16
C PRO A 102 25.87 -85.31 23.09
N PRO A 103 25.51 -84.71 24.25
CA PRO A 103 24.58 -83.59 24.27
C PRO A 103 25.20 -82.42 23.50
N ILE A 104 24.43 -81.82 22.60
CA ILE A 104 24.86 -80.63 21.85
C ILE A 104 24.77 -79.43 22.79
N LEU A 105 25.69 -79.38 23.75
CA LEU A 105 25.93 -78.21 24.57
C LEU A 105 26.77 -77.27 23.72
N ALA A 106 26.23 -76.11 23.36
CA ALA A 106 27.01 -75.06 22.72
C ALA A 106 28.27 -74.84 23.56
N THR A 107 29.43 -75.12 22.96
CA THR A 107 30.68 -75.09 23.71
C THR A 107 30.98 -73.66 24.14
N SER A 108 31.73 -73.48 25.23
CA SER A 108 32.13 -72.13 25.66
C SER A 108 32.88 -71.37 24.56
N GLU A 109 33.59 -72.08 23.67
CA GLU A 109 34.31 -71.53 22.53
C GLU A 109 33.37 -71.09 21.40
N GLU A 110 32.35 -71.90 21.08
CA GLU A 110 31.30 -71.51 20.13
C GLU A 110 30.50 -70.30 20.61
N ASN A 111 30.21 -70.23 21.92
CA ASN A 111 29.55 -69.07 22.52
C ASN A 111 30.42 -67.81 22.44
N ALA A 112 31.72 -67.90 22.74
CA ALA A 112 32.64 -66.78 22.59
C ALA A 112 32.72 -66.30 21.14
N ALA A 113 32.83 -67.22 20.17
CA ALA A 113 32.84 -66.87 18.75
C ALA A 113 31.52 -66.23 18.27
N LEU A 114 30.38 -66.64 18.83
CA LEU A 114 29.08 -66.03 18.56
C LEU A 114 28.96 -64.64 19.23
N GLU A 115 29.49 -64.45 20.42
CA GLU A 115 29.55 -63.15 21.11
C GLU A 115 30.38 -62.13 20.32
N ASP A 116 31.54 -62.53 19.79
CA ASP A 116 32.38 -61.69 18.95
C ASP A 116 31.64 -61.26 17.66
N ARG A 117 30.99 -62.22 16.98
CA ARG A 117 30.17 -61.92 15.79
C ARG A 117 28.99 -61.01 16.12
N LEU A 118 28.33 -61.23 17.26
CA LEU A 118 27.24 -60.38 17.72
C LEU A 118 27.74 -58.98 18.06
N ALA A 119 28.93 -58.82 18.61
CA ALA A 119 29.52 -57.52 18.90
C ALA A 119 29.75 -56.72 17.59
N VAL A 120 30.29 -57.37 16.55
CA VAL A 120 30.46 -56.77 15.22
C VAL A 120 29.11 -56.42 14.59
N MET A 121 28.16 -57.35 14.55
CA MET A 121 26.83 -57.06 13.99
C MET A 121 26.09 -55.96 14.75
N LYS A 122 26.26 -55.88 16.08
CA LYS A 122 25.68 -54.80 16.89
C LYS A 122 26.32 -53.46 16.60
N SER A 123 27.64 -53.39 16.40
CA SER A 123 28.31 -52.13 16.06
C SER A 123 27.91 -51.65 14.66
N GLU A 124 27.84 -52.54 13.68
CA GLU A 124 27.34 -52.25 12.33
C GLU A 124 25.89 -51.78 12.35
N LEU A 125 25.02 -52.48 13.10
CA LEU A 125 23.62 -52.08 13.23
C LEU A 125 23.49 -50.71 13.89
N LYS A 126 24.30 -50.41 14.91
CA LYS A 126 24.32 -49.10 15.56
C LYS A 126 24.78 -48.01 14.58
N ALA A 127 25.81 -48.26 13.78
CA ALA A 127 26.27 -47.33 12.76
C ALA A 127 25.20 -47.07 11.70
N LYS A 128 24.52 -48.12 11.21
CA LYS A 128 23.41 -47.98 10.25
C LYS A 128 22.23 -47.23 10.85
N LYS A 129 21.87 -47.46 12.12
CA LYS A 129 20.81 -46.71 12.81
C LYS A 129 21.11 -45.21 12.87
N LEU A 130 22.34 -44.86 13.26
CA LEU A 130 22.77 -43.47 13.27
C LEU A 130 22.75 -42.84 11.86
N GLY A 131 23.15 -43.60 10.84
CA GLY A 131 23.07 -43.14 9.45
C GLY A 131 21.63 -42.91 8.97
N VAL A 132 20.70 -43.80 9.34
CA VAL A 132 19.27 -43.62 9.02
C VAL A 132 18.68 -42.44 9.78
N GLU A 133 19.01 -42.27 11.07
CA GLU A 133 18.58 -41.12 11.86
C GLU A 133 19.06 -39.79 11.26
N ALA A 134 20.32 -39.73 10.81
CA ALA A 134 20.85 -38.56 10.12
C ALA A 134 20.14 -38.28 8.79
N LEU A 135 19.90 -39.31 7.97
CA LEU A 135 19.19 -39.17 6.71
C LEU A 135 17.73 -38.70 6.91
N VAL A 136 17.05 -39.21 7.95
CA VAL A 136 15.70 -38.77 8.30
C VAL A 136 15.69 -37.29 8.68
N GLN A 137 16.67 -36.84 9.48
CA GLN A 137 16.79 -35.41 9.82
C GLN A 137 17.04 -34.55 8.57
N GLU A 138 17.94 -34.96 7.68
CA GLU A 138 18.17 -34.25 6.42
C GLU A 138 16.91 -34.19 5.55
N MET A 139 16.14 -35.28 5.48
CA MET A 139 14.87 -35.32 4.76
C MET A 139 13.81 -34.40 5.38
N GLU A 140 13.74 -34.33 6.71
CA GLU A 140 12.82 -33.43 7.43
C GLU A 140 13.15 -31.96 7.18
N ASP A 141 14.43 -31.61 7.19
CA ASP A 141 14.87 -30.24 6.92
C ASP A 141 14.62 -29.83 5.47
N LEU A 142 14.94 -30.71 4.52
CA LEU A 142 14.62 -30.48 3.10
C LEU A 142 13.11 -30.38 2.86
N ALA A 143 12.31 -31.22 3.51
CA ALA A 143 10.86 -31.15 3.41
C ALA A 143 10.31 -29.81 3.93
N ARG A 144 10.87 -29.29 5.03
CA ARG A 144 10.50 -27.98 5.58
C ARG A 144 10.88 -26.85 4.61
N GLU A 145 12.09 -26.87 4.08
CA GLU A 145 12.55 -25.87 3.10
C GLU A 145 11.69 -25.88 1.82
N ILE A 146 11.33 -27.07 1.33
CA ILE A 146 10.46 -27.22 0.15
C ILE A 146 9.06 -26.68 0.45
N ALA A 147 8.50 -26.95 1.64
CA ALA A 147 7.20 -26.44 2.04
C ALA A 147 7.19 -24.90 2.07
N GLU A 148 8.20 -24.27 2.68
CA GLU A 148 8.32 -22.81 2.73
C GLU A 148 8.43 -22.20 1.32
N LYS A 149 9.24 -22.79 0.44
CA LYS A 149 9.36 -22.35 -0.95
C LYS A 149 8.04 -22.52 -1.72
N TYR A 150 7.35 -23.63 -1.51
CA TYR A 150 6.06 -23.89 -2.14
C TYR A 150 5.01 -22.87 -1.74
N ASP A 151 4.92 -22.54 -0.45
CA ASP A 151 4.01 -21.51 0.06
C ASP A 151 4.36 -20.13 -0.51
N GLY A 152 5.65 -19.78 -0.59
CA GLY A 152 6.12 -18.55 -1.21
C GLY A 152 5.75 -18.42 -2.69
N VAL A 153 5.89 -19.51 -3.45
CA VAL A 153 5.50 -19.55 -4.88
C VAL A 153 3.98 -19.44 -5.02
N ASN A 154 3.19 -20.11 -4.17
CA ASN A 154 1.74 -19.97 -4.23
C ASN A 154 1.28 -18.53 -3.91
N ALA A 155 1.93 -17.87 -2.96
CA ALA A 155 1.64 -16.47 -2.65
C ALA A 155 1.97 -15.53 -3.83
N SER A 156 3.10 -15.75 -4.51
CA SER A 156 3.45 -14.96 -5.70
C SER A 156 2.52 -15.22 -6.89
N VAL A 157 2.08 -16.47 -7.09
CA VAL A 157 1.07 -16.82 -8.10
C VAL A 157 -0.25 -16.11 -7.81
N ALA A 158 -0.71 -16.11 -6.56
CA ALA A 158 -1.94 -15.41 -6.18
C ALA A 158 -1.84 -13.89 -6.46
N LEU A 159 -0.68 -13.28 -6.20
CA LEU A 159 -0.43 -11.88 -6.54
C LEU A 159 -0.43 -11.64 -8.06
N LEU A 160 0.18 -12.54 -8.83
CA LEU A 160 0.21 -12.45 -10.29
C LEU A 160 -1.18 -12.62 -10.91
N GLU A 161 -2.11 -13.28 -10.23
CA GLU A 161 -3.52 -13.38 -10.66
C GLU A 161 -4.29 -12.07 -10.44
N THR A 162 -4.00 -11.31 -9.37
CA THR A 162 -4.72 -10.06 -9.06
C THR A 162 -4.13 -8.84 -9.78
N LEU A 163 -2.82 -8.82 -9.99
CA LEU A 163 -2.10 -7.67 -10.54
C LEU A 163 -2.61 -7.19 -11.91
N PRO A 164 -2.97 -8.04 -12.89
CA PRO A 164 -3.49 -7.58 -14.17
C PRO A 164 -4.78 -6.77 -14.03
N GLY A 165 -5.70 -7.19 -13.16
CA GLY A 165 -6.95 -6.47 -12.92
C GLY A 165 -6.73 -5.12 -12.23
N GLU A 166 -5.77 -5.05 -11.30
CA GLU A 166 -5.36 -3.78 -10.68
C GLU A 166 -4.75 -2.82 -11.73
N VAL A 167 -3.89 -3.32 -12.61
CA VAL A 167 -3.30 -2.52 -13.69
C VAL A 167 -4.38 -1.99 -14.63
N GLU A 168 -5.34 -2.82 -15.06
CA GLU A 168 -6.46 -2.38 -15.90
C GLU A 168 -7.30 -1.29 -15.21
N SER A 169 -7.55 -1.44 -13.90
CA SER A 169 -8.31 -0.44 -13.14
C SER A 169 -7.58 0.91 -13.06
N LEU A 170 -6.25 0.88 -12.84
CA LEU A 170 -5.41 2.07 -12.79
C LEU A 170 -5.26 2.71 -14.18
N GLU A 171 -5.14 1.91 -15.23
CA GLU A 171 -5.11 2.40 -16.61
C GLU A 171 -6.42 3.12 -16.96
N SER A 172 -7.57 2.54 -16.60
CA SER A 172 -8.88 3.18 -16.76
C SER A 172 -8.99 4.48 -15.96
N GLU A 173 -8.48 4.53 -14.74
CA GLU A 173 -8.49 5.74 -13.91
C GLU A 173 -7.59 6.83 -14.50
N VAL A 174 -6.42 6.48 -15.03
CA VAL A 174 -5.52 7.41 -15.71
C VAL A 174 -6.16 7.96 -16.99
N GLU A 175 -6.83 7.12 -17.78
CA GLU A 175 -7.57 7.58 -18.96
C GLU A 175 -8.70 8.54 -18.60
N GLU A 176 -9.45 8.24 -17.55
CA GLU A 176 -10.51 9.10 -17.02
C GLU A 176 -9.95 10.46 -16.57
N LEU A 177 -8.86 10.46 -15.80
CA LEU A 177 -8.19 11.69 -15.36
C LEU A 177 -7.63 12.49 -16.54
N ARG A 178 -7.07 11.83 -17.55
CA ARG A 178 -6.62 12.50 -18.78
C ARG A 178 -7.78 13.12 -19.54
N ARG A 179 -8.94 12.46 -19.61
CA ARG A 179 -10.14 13.02 -20.24
C ARG A 179 -10.62 14.27 -19.49
N GLN A 180 -10.66 14.21 -18.16
CA GLN A 180 -11.02 15.35 -17.32
C GLN A 180 -10.03 16.52 -17.44
N LEU A 181 -8.74 16.24 -17.55
CA LEU A 181 -7.74 17.26 -17.82
C LEU A 181 -7.92 17.88 -19.19
N ALA A 182 -8.12 17.08 -20.24
CA ALA A 182 -8.37 17.60 -21.59
C ALA A 182 -9.67 18.43 -21.68
N GLU A 183 -10.71 18.04 -20.95
CA GLU A 183 -11.95 18.81 -20.83
C GLU A 183 -11.70 20.16 -20.14
N LYS A 184 -10.98 20.15 -19.00
CA LYS A 184 -10.62 21.38 -18.28
C LYS A 184 -9.67 22.27 -19.07
N GLU A 185 -8.69 21.71 -19.76
CA GLU A 185 -7.80 22.46 -20.67
C GLU A 185 -8.61 23.08 -21.80
N GLY A 186 -9.55 22.34 -22.40
CA GLY A 186 -10.48 22.88 -23.39
C GLY A 186 -11.44 23.95 -22.84
N GLU A 187 -11.87 23.86 -21.57
CA GLU A 187 -12.64 24.90 -20.89
C GLU A 187 -11.79 26.15 -20.60
N VAL A 188 -10.54 25.96 -20.18
CA VAL A 188 -9.57 27.06 -19.98
C VAL A 188 -9.30 27.74 -21.32
N GLU A 189 -9.00 27.01 -22.40
CA GLU A 189 -8.82 27.59 -23.74
C GLU A 189 -10.08 28.33 -24.26
N ARG A 190 -11.28 27.89 -23.85
CA ARG A 190 -12.56 28.55 -24.19
C ARG A 190 -12.90 29.74 -23.29
N SER A 191 -12.22 29.92 -22.16
CA SER A 191 -12.44 31.08 -21.30
C SER A 191 -12.01 32.33 -22.06
N GLU A 192 -12.95 33.24 -22.30
CA GLU A 192 -12.74 34.49 -23.06
C GLU A 192 -11.77 35.45 -22.33
N ASP A 193 -11.59 35.28 -21.02
CA ASP A 193 -10.69 36.09 -20.20
C ASP A 193 -9.24 35.54 -20.23
N PRO A 194 -8.27 36.23 -20.86
CA PRO A 194 -6.88 35.75 -20.98
C PRO A 194 -6.15 35.57 -19.65
N ARG A 195 -6.68 36.15 -18.57
CA ARG A 195 -6.14 36.02 -17.21
C ARG A 195 -6.43 34.65 -16.59
N MET A 196 -7.46 33.95 -17.06
CA MET A 196 -7.82 32.62 -16.58
C MET A 196 -7.00 31.52 -17.28
N ASN A 197 -6.24 31.88 -18.32
CA ASN A 197 -5.48 30.95 -19.17
C ASN A 197 -3.97 31.08 -18.94
N LEU A 198 -3.59 31.79 -17.88
CA LEU A 198 -2.20 31.97 -17.49
C LEU A 198 -1.69 30.70 -16.81
N SER A 199 -0.44 30.35 -17.09
CA SER A 199 0.23 29.29 -16.35
C SER A 199 0.34 29.65 -14.86
N LEU A 200 0.48 28.63 -14.00
CA LEU A 200 0.64 28.83 -12.57
C LEU A 200 1.82 29.79 -12.27
N GLU A 201 2.93 29.66 -12.99
CA GLU A 201 4.10 30.53 -12.84
C GLU A 201 3.80 31.99 -13.22
N GLU A 202 3.04 32.22 -14.28
CA GLU A 202 2.65 33.58 -14.71
C GLU A 202 1.66 34.21 -13.73
N THR A 203 0.71 33.44 -13.21
CA THR A 203 -0.22 33.93 -12.17
C THR A 203 0.52 34.32 -10.90
N ASP A 204 1.52 33.55 -10.47
CA ASP A 204 2.29 33.87 -9.28
C ASP A 204 3.13 35.15 -9.47
N ARG A 205 3.74 35.32 -10.66
CA ARG A 205 4.45 36.56 -11.01
C ARG A 205 3.52 37.78 -10.98
N LEU A 206 2.34 37.70 -11.61
CA LEU A 206 1.37 38.80 -11.61
C LEU A 206 0.87 39.11 -10.20
N LEU A 207 0.68 38.08 -9.37
CA LEU A 207 0.25 38.24 -7.99
C LEU A 207 1.32 38.94 -7.15
N GLN A 208 2.61 38.60 -7.33
CA GLN A 208 3.73 39.29 -6.70
C GLN A 208 3.83 40.76 -7.15
N GLU A 209 3.67 41.05 -8.45
CA GLU A 209 3.64 42.43 -8.95
C GLU A 209 2.48 43.24 -8.36
N GLN A 210 1.29 42.65 -8.27
CA GLN A 210 0.13 43.31 -7.67
C GLN A 210 0.32 43.56 -6.17
N ARG A 211 0.91 42.61 -5.44
CA ARG A 211 1.28 42.81 -4.03
C ARG A 211 2.23 43.99 -3.87
N ARG A 212 3.27 44.07 -4.70
CA ARG A 212 4.22 45.19 -4.68
C ARG A 212 3.54 46.53 -4.99
N LYS A 213 2.66 46.58 -6.00
CA LYS A 213 1.88 47.79 -6.33
C LYS A 213 0.98 48.21 -5.17
N ASN A 214 0.32 47.25 -4.51
CA ASN A 214 -0.51 47.52 -3.33
C ASN A 214 0.32 48.04 -2.14
N GLU A 215 1.52 47.50 -1.92
CA GLU A 215 2.44 48.01 -0.89
C GLU A 215 2.90 49.44 -1.20
N ASP A 216 3.23 49.73 -2.46
CA ASP A 216 3.63 51.07 -2.89
C ASP A 216 2.46 52.08 -2.75
N LEU A 217 1.24 51.69 -3.14
CA LEU A 217 0.03 52.51 -2.93
C LEU A 217 -0.26 52.72 -1.44
N ALA A 218 -0.10 51.70 -0.60
CA ALA A 218 -0.29 51.83 0.84
C ALA A 218 0.73 52.81 1.47
N ARG A 219 1.97 52.83 0.96
CA ARG A 219 2.98 53.83 1.37
C ARG A 219 2.58 55.24 0.94
N GLN A 220 2.12 55.42 -0.30
CA GLN A 220 1.65 56.72 -0.80
C GLN A 220 0.44 57.23 -0.01
N ILE A 221 -0.51 56.36 0.31
CA ILE A 221 -1.66 56.71 1.17
C ILE A 221 -1.17 57.16 2.54
N SER A 222 -0.24 56.43 3.17
CA SER A 222 0.31 56.80 4.47
C SER A 222 1.07 58.14 4.45
N GLU A 223 1.77 58.45 3.35
CA GLU A 223 2.46 59.73 3.17
C GLU A 223 1.46 60.88 3.02
N VAL A 224 0.45 60.72 2.15
CA VAL A 224 -0.61 61.71 1.97
C VAL A 224 -1.40 61.92 3.26
N GLU A 225 -1.72 60.87 4.00
CA GLU A 225 -2.39 60.96 5.31
C GLU A 225 -1.57 61.74 6.34
N LYS A 226 -0.24 61.67 6.30
CA LYS A 226 0.66 62.46 7.17
C LYS A 226 0.73 63.92 6.74
N GLU A 227 0.70 64.21 5.45
CA GLU A 227 0.77 65.58 4.92
C GLU A 227 -0.56 66.34 5.02
N MET A 228 -1.68 65.64 4.91
CA MET A 228 -3.03 66.19 4.95
C MET A 228 -3.30 67.12 6.15
N PRO A 229 -3.03 66.76 7.42
CA PRO A 229 -3.27 67.65 8.55
C PRO A 229 -2.39 68.91 8.52
N GLY A 230 -1.19 68.85 7.94
CA GLY A 230 -0.34 70.03 7.76
C GLY A 230 -0.96 71.01 6.77
N LYS A 231 -1.37 70.51 5.60
CA LYS A 231 -2.06 71.32 4.58
C LYS A 231 -3.38 71.90 5.06
N VAL A 232 -4.17 71.12 5.81
CA VAL A 232 -5.42 71.62 6.43
C VAL A 232 -5.12 72.79 7.37
N ARG A 233 -4.11 72.68 8.24
CA ARG A 233 -3.71 73.79 9.13
C ARG A 233 -3.24 75.02 8.37
N ASP A 234 -2.52 74.84 7.27
CA ASP A 234 -2.04 75.96 6.46
C ASP A 234 -3.19 76.64 5.68
N CYS A 235 -4.16 75.87 5.18
CA CYS A 235 -5.41 76.42 4.63
C CYS A 235 -6.20 77.20 5.68
N GLU A 236 -6.38 76.66 6.89
CA GLU A 236 -7.06 77.37 7.98
C GLU A 236 -6.33 78.67 8.37
N LYS A 237 -4.99 78.71 8.32
CA LYS A 237 -4.23 79.97 8.55
C LYS A 237 -4.51 80.98 7.44
N ALA A 238 -4.45 80.55 6.18
CA ALA A 238 -4.72 81.41 5.05
C ALA A 238 -6.17 81.95 5.07
N GLU A 239 -7.14 81.14 5.48
CA GLU A 239 -8.53 81.57 5.70
C GLU A 239 -8.62 82.65 6.79
N ARG A 240 -7.96 82.46 7.94
CA ARG A 240 -7.92 83.48 9.01
C ARG A 240 -7.28 84.79 8.53
N GLU A 241 -6.16 84.71 7.80
CA GLU A 241 -5.50 85.89 7.23
C GLU A 241 -6.40 86.61 6.21
N LEU A 242 -7.12 85.85 5.39
CA LEU A 242 -8.08 86.40 4.42
C LEU A 242 -9.24 87.08 5.14
N GLU A 243 -9.81 86.47 6.19
CA GLU A 243 -10.84 87.10 7.02
C GLU A 243 -10.37 88.42 7.65
N GLU A 244 -9.13 88.49 8.14
CA GLU A 244 -8.56 89.73 8.66
C GLU A 244 -8.43 90.81 7.58
N ILE A 245 -7.93 90.45 6.40
CA ILE A 245 -7.80 91.38 5.27
C ILE A 245 -9.18 91.83 4.81
N GLU A 246 -10.18 90.95 4.77
CA GLU A 246 -11.56 91.30 4.45
C GLU A 246 -12.18 92.24 5.48
N LYS A 247 -11.93 92.04 6.78
CA LYS A 247 -12.34 92.98 7.84
C LYS A 247 -11.70 94.35 7.63
N ARG A 248 -10.38 94.41 7.39
CA ARG A 248 -9.66 95.67 7.10
C ARG A 248 -10.20 96.34 5.83
N ARG A 249 -10.47 95.60 4.76
CA ARG A 249 -11.11 96.10 3.53
C ARG A 249 -12.50 96.65 3.84
N ASN A 250 -13.31 95.93 4.61
CA ASN A 250 -14.66 96.35 4.99
C ASN A 250 -14.64 97.63 5.85
N GLU A 251 -13.67 97.78 6.74
CA GLU A 251 -13.45 99.00 7.53
C GLU A 251 -13.02 100.17 6.63
N ILE A 252 -12.02 99.99 5.77
CA ILE A 252 -11.57 101.04 4.83
C ILE A 252 -12.71 101.44 3.89
N THR A 253 -13.46 100.48 3.33
CA THR A 253 -14.61 100.79 2.47
C THR A 253 -15.74 101.48 3.23
N LYS A 254 -15.97 101.18 4.51
CA LYS A 254 -16.87 101.97 5.38
C LYS A 254 -16.34 103.39 5.55
N LEU A 255 -15.07 103.56 5.93
CA LEU A 255 -14.44 104.88 6.07
C LEU A 255 -14.50 105.71 4.77
N VAL A 256 -14.28 105.08 3.61
CA VAL A 256 -14.40 105.73 2.29
C VAL A 256 -15.85 106.09 1.99
N ARG A 257 -16.82 105.20 2.26
CA ARG A 257 -18.25 105.51 2.10
C ARG A 257 -18.70 106.62 3.03
N ASP A 258 -18.22 106.65 4.27
CA ASP A 258 -18.55 107.71 5.23
C ASP A 258 -17.87 109.03 4.86
N ALA A 259 -16.64 109.01 4.35
CA ALA A 259 -15.97 110.17 3.77
C ALA A 259 -16.67 110.66 2.49
N GLN A 260 -17.22 109.75 1.68
CA GLN A 260 -18.00 110.10 0.49
C GLN A 260 -19.39 110.63 0.86
N ARG A 261 -20.06 110.03 1.84
CA ARG A 261 -21.32 110.54 2.41
C ARG A 261 -21.15 111.89 3.04
N THR A 262 -20.08 112.13 3.80
CA THR A 262 -19.79 113.46 4.34
C THR A 262 -19.49 114.47 3.22
N LYS A 263 -18.82 114.07 2.12
CA LYS A 263 -18.70 114.94 0.93
C LYS A 263 -20.04 115.22 0.24
N GLU A 264 -20.89 114.21 0.07
CA GLU A 264 -22.20 114.31 -0.58
C GLU A 264 -23.24 115.06 0.29
N GLN A 265 -23.17 114.92 1.61
CA GLN A 265 -23.99 115.62 2.60
C GLN A 265 -23.41 116.99 2.98
N GLY A 266 -22.49 117.55 2.19
CA GLY A 266 -22.05 118.93 2.39
C GLY A 266 -20.89 119.09 3.38
N GLY A 267 -19.84 118.30 3.27
CA GLY A 267 -18.52 118.63 3.85
C GLY A 267 -17.90 119.91 3.24
N ARG A 268 -18.58 120.47 2.23
CA ARG A 268 -18.41 121.84 1.75
C ARG A 268 -19.20 122.86 2.57
N ASP A 269 -20.31 122.53 3.23
CA ASP A 269 -21.13 123.50 3.96
C ASP A 269 -20.40 124.08 5.16
N LEU A 270 -19.63 123.34 5.96
CA LEU A 270 -18.87 123.98 7.05
C LEU A 270 -17.78 124.94 6.53
N LEU A 271 -17.09 124.60 5.45
CA LEU A 271 -16.07 125.49 4.84
C LEU A 271 -16.68 126.63 4.04
N GLU A 272 -17.82 126.42 3.38
CA GLU A 272 -18.56 127.43 2.62
C GLU A 272 -19.38 128.33 3.55
N GLU A 273 -19.90 127.83 4.67
CA GLU A 273 -20.51 128.62 5.74
C GLU A 273 -19.46 129.47 6.43
N GLN A 274 -18.30 128.90 6.77
CA GLN A 274 -17.15 129.68 7.25
C GLN A 274 -16.70 130.69 6.19
N GLY A 275 -16.59 130.29 4.93
CA GLY A 275 -16.22 131.17 3.82
C GLY A 275 -17.22 132.30 3.57
N ARG A 276 -18.53 132.02 3.62
CA ARG A 276 -19.62 133.01 3.53
C ARG A 276 -19.63 133.91 4.74
N TRP A 277 -19.39 133.37 5.94
CA TRP A 277 -19.27 134.14 7.17
C TRP A 277 -18.08 135.10 7.09
N TYR A 278 -16.89 134.63 6.72
CA TYR A 278 -15.70 135.46 6.49
C TYR A 278 -15.91 136.50 5.40
N LYS A 279 -16.63 136.17 4.32
CA LYS A 279 -16.93 137.13 3.24
C LYS A 279 -17.98 138.17 3.65
N SER A 280 -18.97 137.78 4.45
CA SER A 280 -19.93 138.71 5.03
C SER A 280 -19.28 139.62 6.08
N SER A 281 -18.36 139.10 6.90
CA SER A 281 -17.60 139.91 7.84
C SER A 281 -16.63 140.84 7.12
N GLU A 282 -16.03 140.40 6.00
CA GLU A 282 -15.22 141.24 5.12
C GLU A 282 -16.05 142.38 4.51
N ILE A 283 -17.27 142.11 4.03
CA ILE A 283 -18.17 143.14 3.48
C ILE A 283 -18.58 144.14 4.56
N VAL A 284 -18.94 143.66 5.75
CA VAL A 284 -19.29 144.53 6.89
C VAL A 284 -18.09 145.38 7.31
N LEU A 285 -16.88 144.79 7.38
CA LEU A 285 -15.65 145.52 7.69
C LEU A 285 -15.30 146.54 6.60
N LYS A 286 -15.41 146.20 5.31
CA LYS A 286 -15.21 147.15 4.20
C LYS A 286 -16.22 148.30 4.21
N GLY A 287 -17.49 148.01 4.52
CA GLY A 287 -18.54 149.03 4.66
C GLY A 287 -18.32 149.98 5.84
N LEU A 288 -17.69 149.50 6.93
CA LEU A 288 -17.36 150.32 8.10
C LEU A 288 -16.05 151.11 7.93
N LEU A 289 -15.13 150.62 7.09
CA LEU A 289 -13.82 151.23 6.81
C LEU A 289 -13.79 152.10 5.53
N GLY A 290 -14.88 152.17 4.75
CA GLY A 290 -15.02 153.13 3.65
C GLY A 290 -14.03 152.95 2.50
N VAL A 291 -13.69 151.70 2.17
CA VAL A 291 -12.90 151.31 0.99
C VAL A 291 -13.57 150.13 0.27
#